data_AF-A0A2K8SHQ0-F1
#
_entry.id   AF-A0A2K8SHQ0-F1
#
_cell.length_a   1.000
_cell.length_b   1.000
_cell.length_c   1.000
_cell.angle_alpha   90.00
_cell.angle_beta   90.00
_cell.angle_gamma   90.00
#
_symmetry.space_group_name_H-M   'P 1'
#
loop_
_entity.id
_entity.type
_entity.pdbx_description
1 polymer ?
#
loop_
_entity_poly.entity_id
_entity_poly.type
_entity_poly.pdbx_seq_one_letter_code
_entity_poly.pdbx_strand_id
1 'polypeptide(L)'
;MDSAKKCHEEEQQKREQSKIRIHRRGGGRKEILSIPEQVCLCLFYLRQIPTFEVLGISFGISKTEANDTFHNWRKIFRKILPASLLEQVGNKEGDLMIVQEILTSFKLIVDSLEQPIDRPSDNEEQKKIFSGKKKQHTRKSQVVSLPEGKDIIDIKVGFPGPTADINLFRNKFYLMNSKHLNEIKDTKVVKILQLLIREKGNKN
;
A
#
# COMPACT_ATOMS: atom_id res chain seq x y z
N MET A 1 10.44 17.09 -3.83
CA MET A 1 11.81 16.94 -3.29
C MET A 1 11.95 17.65 -1.94
N ASP A 2 11.47 18.90 -1.82
CA ASP A 2 11.71 19.73 -0.63
C ASP A 2 11.10 19.16 0.66
N SER A 3 9.86 18.66 0.62
CA SER A 3 9.23 17.99 1.78
C SER A 3 10.01 16.75 2.24
N ALA A 4 10.59 16.01 1.29
CA ALA A 4 11.36 14.80 1.56
C ALA A 4 12.70 15.15 2.22
N LYS A 5 13.37 16.20 1.73
CA LYS A 5 14.61 16.73 2.31
C LYS A 5 14.38 17.24 3.74
N LYS A 6 13.34 18.05 3.96
CA LYS A 6 12.98 18.57 5.28
C LYS A 6 12.74 17.46 6.29
N CYS A 7 11.92 16.46 5.94
CA CYS A 7 11.65 15.33 6.82
C CYS A 7 12.90 14.48 7.10
N HIS A 8 13.77 14.30 6.10
CA HIS A 8 15.06 13.64 6.29
C HIS A 8 15.94 14.38 7.33
N GLU A 9 16.07 15.70 7.19
CA GLU A 9 16.85 16.55 8.09
C GLU A 9 16.31 16.50 9.54
N GLU A 10 14.99 16.57 9.71
CA GLU A 10 14.34 16.44 11.03
C GLU A 10 14.63 15.08 11.69
N GLU A 11 14.56 13.98 10.94
CA GLU A 11 14.84 12.65 11.47
C GLU A 11 16.34 12.44 11.77
N GLN A 12 17.24 13.06 11.00
CA GLN A 12 18.67 13.09 11.32
C GLN A 12 18.93 13.86 12.61
N GLN A 13 18.30 15.03 12.79
CA GLN A 13 18.42 15.82 14.01
C GLN A 13 17.95 15.06 15.26
N LYS A 14 16.78 14.40 15.19
CA LYS A 14 16.27 13.57 16.29
C LYS A 14 17.24 12.44 16.65
N ARG A 15 17.76 11.73 15.63
CA ARG A 15 18.77 10.66 15.84
C ARG A 15 20.05 11.20 16.47
N GLU A 16 20.50 12.37 16.06
CA GLU A 16 21.67 13.01 16.66
C GLU A 16 21.43 13.48 18.11
N GLN A 17 20.21 13.87 18.46
CA GLN A 17 19.87 14.26 19.84
C GLN A 17 19.81 13.05 20.78
N SER A 18 19.34 11.89 20.30
CA SER A 18 19.17 10.67 21.10
C SER A 18 20.45 9.82 21.23
N LYS A 19 21.52 10.12 20.48
CA LYS A 19 22.77 9.34 20.49
C LYS A 19 23.58 9.59 21.75
N ILE A 20 23.86 8.52 22.49
CA ILE A 20 24.92 8.50 23.52
C ILE A 20 26.26 8.45 22.78
N ARG A 21 27.10 9.48 22.96
CA ARG A 21 28.32 9.68 22.18
C ARG A 21 29.57 9.28 22.96
N ILE A 22 30.42 8.45 22.33
CA ILE A 22 31.82 8.24 22.73
C ILE A 22 32.74 9.23 21.99
N HIS A 23 32.38 9.60 20.75
CA HIS A 23 33.13 10.54 19.90
C HIS A 23 32.38 11.86 19.68
N ARG A 24 33.11 12.92 19.30
CA ARG A 24 32.51 14.22 18.94
C ARG A 24 31.52 14.07 17.77
N ARG A 25 30.54 14.97 17.75
CA ARG A 25 29.53 15.05 16.67
C ARG A 25 30.24 15.16 15.31
N GLY A 26 29.82 14.34 14.35
CA GLY A 26 30.38 14.31 13.00
C GLY A 26 31.62 13.41 12.81
N GLY A 27 32.03 12.65 13.83
CA GLY A 27 33.16 11.70 13.72
C GLY A 27 32.85 10.38 12.99
N GLY A 28 31.63 10.18 12.51
CA GLY A 28 31.21 8.98 11.78
C GLY A 28 31.57 9.02 10.29
N ARG A 29 31.38 7.88 9.61
CA ARG A 29 31.48 7.80 8.14
C ARG A 29 30.47 8.76 7.51
N LYS A 30 30.94 9.58 6.56
CA LYS A 30 30.05 10.46 5.78
C LYS A 30 29.21 9.63 4.81
N GLU A 31 27.97 10.07 4.59
CA GLU A 31 27.09 9.49 3.57
C GLU A 31 27.72 9.67 2.18
N ILE A 32 27.75 8.60 1.38
CA ILE A 32 28.35 8.58 0.04
C ILE A 32 27.37 9.16 -0.99
N LEU A 33 26.09 8.81 -0.84
CA LEU A 33 25.02 9.21 -1.75
C LEU A 33 24.44 10.58 -1.37
N SER A 34 24.16 11.39 -2.38
CA SER A 34 23.33 12.58 -2.26
C SER A 34 21.87 12.22 -1.98
N ILE A 35 21.10 13.16 -1.41
CA ILE A 35 19.67 12.96 -1.12
C ILE A 35 18.88 12.47 -2.35
N PRO A 36 19.03 13.07 -3.56
CA PRO A 36 18.37 12.58 -4.77
C PRO A 36 18.71 11.12 -5.10
N GLU A 37 19.96 10.71 -4.95
CA GLU A 37 20.41 9.34 -5.21
C GLU A 37 19.83 8.37 -4.18
N GLN A 38 19.78 8.76 -2.91
CA GLN A 38 19.15 7.93 -1.87
C GLN A 38 17.64 7.76 -2.10
N VAL A 39 16.94 8.81 -2.52
CA VAL A 39 15.53 8.77 -2.94
C VAL A 39 15.37 7.85 -4.15
N CYS A 40 16.23 8.00 -5.15
CA CYS A 40 16.23 7.18 -6.36
C CYS A 40 16.44 5.69 -6.03
N LEU A 41 17.40 5.39 -5.15
CA LEU A 41 17.66 4.03 -4.65
C LEU A 41 16.40 3.43 -4.02
N CYS A 42 15.73 4.18 -3.16
CA CYS A 42 14.52 3.70 -2.50
C CYS A 42 13.37 3.45 -3.49
N LEU A 43 13.13 4.38 -4.43
CA LEU A 43 12.09 4.25 -5.46
C LEU A 43 12.39 3.10 -6.43
N PHE A 44 13.65 2.93 -6.82
CA PHE A 44 14.10 1.82 -7.65
C PHE A 44 13.84 0.48 -6.96
N TYR A 45 14.14 0.40 -5.66
CA TYR A 45 13.81 -0.80 -4.88
C TYR A 45 12.30 -1.07 -4.86
N LEU A 46 11.48 -0.06 -4.56
CA LEU A 46 10.02 -0.23 -4.50
C LEU A 46 9.42 -0.64 -5.85
N ARG A 47 10.06 -0.25 -6.97
CA ARG A 47 9.59 -0.57 -8.31
C ARG A 47 10.03 -1.94 -8.80
N GLN A 48 11.29 -2.30 -8.58
CA GLN A 48 11.94 -3.46 -9.21
C GLN A 48 12.24 -4.60 -8.23
N ILE A 49 12.18 -4.34 -6.92
CA ILE A 49 12.48 -5.29 -5.84
C ILE A 49 13.82 -6.04 -6.07
N PRO A 50 14.92 -5.35 -6.40
CA PRO A 50 16.22 -5.97 -6.57
C PRO A 50 16.80 -6.40 -5.21
N THR A 51 17.79 -7.28 -5.22
CA THR A 51 18.57 -7.57 -4.01
C THR A 51 19.43 -6.35 -3.59
N PHE A 52 19.77 -6.25 -2.32
CA PHE A 52 20.64 -5.16 -1.83
C PHE A 52 22.05 -5.19 -2.40
N GLU A 53 22.51 -6.35 -2.90
CA GLU A 53 23.79 -6.47 -3.61
C GLU A 53 23.73 -5.79 -4.97
N VAL A 54 22.64 -6.02 -5.72
CA VAL A 54 22.40 -5.35 -7.01
C VAL A 54 22.25 -3.85 -6.81
N LEU A 55 21.57 -3.41 -5.74
CA LEU A 55 21.52 -1.98 -5.39
C LEU A 55 22.89 -1.41 -5.06
N GLY A 56 23.69 -2.11 -4.26
CA GLY A 56 25.04 -1.68 -3.91
C GLY A 56 25.90 -1.45 -5.15
N ILE A 57 25.88 -2.40 -6.09
CA ILE A 57 26.57 -2.29 -7.38
C ILE A 57 26.03 -1.10 -8.20
N SER A 58 24.70 -0.96 -8.30
CA SER A 58 24.06 0.08 -9.13
C SER A 58 24.35 1.50 -8.65
N PHE A 59 24.52 1.69 -7.34
CA PHE A 59 24.73 3.00 -6.72
C PHE A 59 26.17 3.21 -6.19
N GLY A 60 27.09 2.27 -6.43
CA GLY A 60 28.49 2.39 -6.00
C GLY A 60 28.68 2.37 -4.48
N ILE A 61 27.82 1.67 -3.75
CA ILE A 61 27.84 1.58 -2.27
C ILE A 61 27.87 0.13 -1.78
N SER A 62 28.10 -0.06 -0.48
CA SER A 62 28.05 -1.40 0.11
C SER A 62 26.60 -1.92 0.22
N LYS A 63 26.44 -3.24 0.28
CA LYS A 63 25.15 -3.90 0.57
C LYS A 63 24.48 -3.34 1.83
N THR A 64 25.27 -3.14 2.89
CA THR A 64 24.79 -2.61 4.17
C THR A 64 24.29 -1.17 4.01
N GLU A 65 25.05 -0.32 3.30
CA GLU A 65 24.65 1.07 3.04
C GLU A 65 23.35 1.14 2.23
N ALA A 66 23.19 0.27 1.23
CA ALA A 66 21.97 0.20 0.41
C ALA A 66 20.74 -0.21 1.26
N ASN A 67 20.92 -1.20 2.13
CA ASN A 67 19.89 -1.66 3.08
C ASN A 67 19.46 -0.54 4.03
N ASP A 68 20.44 0.13 4.65
CA ASP A 68 20.18 1.19 5.62
C ASP A 68 19.52 2.40 4.96
N THR A 69 20.02 2.80 3.78
CA THR A 69 19.45 3.87 2.96
C THR A 69 17.99 3.57 2.61
N PHE A 70 17.71 2.37 2.08
CA PHE A 70 16.35 1.96 1.74
C PHE A 70 15.41 2.02 2.95
N HIS A 71 15.82 1.45 4.08
CA HIS A 71 14.97 1.39 5.27
C HIS A 71 14.74 2.76 5.92
N ASN A 72 15.73 3.66 5.85
CA ASN A 72 15.59 5.04 6.28
C ASN A 72 14.57 5.78 5.40
N TRP A 73 14.74 5.75 4.08
CA TRP A 73 13.84 6.43 3.15
C TRP A 73 12.44 5.84 3.14
N ARG A 74 12.30 4.52 3.31
CA ARG A 74 10.99 3.87 3.47
C ARG A 74 10.19 4.45 4.64
N LYS A 75 10.84 4.80 5.76
CA LYS A 75 10.17 5.44 6.91
C LYS A 75 9.73 6.87 6.58
N ILE A 76 10.57 7.63 5.87
CA ILE A 76 10.26 8.99 5.44
C ILE A 76 9.09 8.98 4.45
N PHE A 77 9.12 8.11 3.44
CA PHE A 77 8.04 7.94 2.46
C PHE A 77 6.70 7.63 3.09
N ARG A 78 6.66 6.80 4.13
CA ARG A 78 5.41 6.55 4.88
C ARG A 78 4.83 7.80 5.55
N LYS A 79 5.64 8.82 5.86
CA LYS A 79 5.17 10.07 6.45
C LYS A 79 4.76 11.10 5.40
N ILE A 80 5.47 11.13 4.26
CA ILE A 80 5.28 12.18 3.25
C ILE A 80 4.32 11.80 2.12
N LEU A 81 4.19 10.50 1.80
CA LEU A 81 3.28 10.07 0.75
C LEU A 81 1.86 10.06 1.30
N PRO A 82 0.90 10.67 0.59
CA PRO A 82 -0.48 10.69 1.03
C PRO A 82 -1.03 9.26 1.08
N ALA A 83 -1.77 8.96 2.14
CA ALA A 83 -2.55 7.74 2.23
C ALA A 83 -3.75 7.83 1.26
N SER A 84 -4.42 6.72 0.98
CA SER A 84 -5.67 6.79 0.18
C SER A 84 -6.75 7.62 0.90
N LEU A 85 -7.67 8.26 0.16
CA LEU A 85 -8.67 9.15 0.76
C LEU A 85 -9.43 8.47 1.93
N LEU A 86 -9.88 7.23 1.74
CA LEU A 86 -10.58 6.48 2.79
C LEU A 86 -9.70 6.12 3.99
N GLU A 87 -8.39 5.95 3.80
CA GLU A 87 -7.46 5.73 4.91
C GLU A 87 -7.24 7.01 5.71
N GLN A 88 -7.21 8.17 5.05
CA GLN A 88 -7.05 9.47 5.72
C GLN A 88 -8.27 9.81 6.60
N VAL A 89 -9.48 9.53 6.12
CA VAL A 89 -10.73 9.84 6.87
C VAL A 89 -11.26 8.68 7.72
N GLY A 90 -10.68 7.48 7.58
CA GLY A 90 -11.21 6.26 8.20
C GLY A 90 -11.28 6.26 9.73
N ASN A 91 -10.58 7.19 10.40
CA ASN A 91 -10.59 7.34 11.86
C ASN A 91 -11.67 8.33 12.36
N LYS A 92 -12.43 8.96 11.47
CA LYS A 92 -13.46 9.96 11.80
C LYS A 92 -14.77 9.62 11.07
N GLU A 93 -15.74 9.10 11.81
CA GLU A 93 -17.00 8.60 11.25
C GLU A 93 -17.77 9.67 10.45
N GLY A 94 -17.84 10.91 10.96
CA GLY A 94 -18.49 12.02 10.26
C GLY A 94 -17.82 12.38 8.92
N ASP A 95 -16.49 12.49 8.91
CA ASP A 95 -15.74 12.78 7.68
C ASP A 95 -15.89 11.63 6.66
N LEU A 96 -15.92 10.38 7.13
CA LEU A 96 -16.13 9.21 6.29
C LEU A 96 -17.51 9.22 5.61
N MET A 97 -18.59 9.56 6.34
CA MET A 97 -19.94 9.67 5.77
C MET A 97 -20.00 10.73 4.68
N ILE A 98 -19.46 11.93 4.95
CA ILE A 98 -19.44 13.04 4.00
C ILE A 98 -18.67 12.63 2.74
N VAL A 99 -17.49 12.02 2.89
CA VAL A 99 -16.70 11.54 1.76
C VAL A 99 -17.46 10.47 0.96
N GLN A 100 -18.13 9.53 1.62
CA GLN A 100 -18.92 8.50 0.93
C GLN A 100 -20.07 9.12 0.13
N GLU A 101 -20.79 10.08 0.71
CA GLU A 101 -21.87 10.81 0.03
C GLU A 101 -21.33 11.56 -1.20
N ILE A 102 -20.24 12.30 -1.05
CA ILE A 102 -19.60 13.00 -2.17
C ILE A 102 -19.20 12.00 -3.26
N LEU A 103 -18.58 10.87 -2.90
CA LEU A 103 -18.15 9.84 -3.84
C LEU A 103 -19.29 9.21 -4.64
N THR A 104 -20.53 9.18 -4.13
CA THR A 104 -21.69 8.71 -4.92
C THR A 104 -22.00 9.61 -6.12
N SER A 105 -21.55 10.86 -6.10
CA SER A 105 -21.70 11.79 -7.23
C SER A 105 -20.62 11.59 -8.31
N PHE A 106 -19.60 10.76 -8.06
CA PHE A 106 -18.51 10.51 -8.99
C PHE A 106 -18.57 9.11 -9.61
N LYS A 107 -18.13 9.02 -10.87
CA LYS A 107 -17.84 7.73 -11.51
C LYS A 107 -16.48 7.24 -11.06
N LEU A 108 -16.44 6.23 -10.21
CA LEU A 108 -15.18 5.64 -9.73
C LEU A 108 -14.67 4.56 -10.67
N ILE A 109 -13.37 4.53 -10.90
CA ILE A 109 -12.69 3.47 -11.64
C ILE A 109 -12.16 2.45 -10.64
N VAL A 110 -12.55 1.19 -10.79
CA VAL A 110 -12.00 0.07 -10.03
C VAL A 110 -11.14 -0.76 -10.95
N ASP A 111 -9.87 -0.90 -10.59
CA ASP A 111 -8.92 -1.72 -11.33
C ASP A 111 -8.15 -2.65 -10.37
N SER A 112 -7.62 -3.74 -10.92
CA SER A 112 -6.82 -4.71 -10.16
C SER A 112 -5.54 -5.08 -10.88
N LEU A 113 -4.47 -5.20 -10.11
CA LEU A 113 -3.11 -5.40 -10.59
C LEU A 113 -2.52 -6.65 -9.94
N GLU A 114 -1.84 -7.49 -10.72
CA GLU A 114 -1.03 -8.61 -10.21
C GLU A 114 0.46 -8.21 -10.21
N GLN A 115 1.11 -8.31 -9.05
CA GLN A 115 2.54 -8.07 -8.89
C GLN A 115 3.27 -9.40 -8.63
N PRO A 116 4.37 -9.69 -9.34
CA PRO A 116 5.22 -10.82 -9.04
C PRO A 116 5.85 -10.67 -7.66
N ILE A 117 5.99 -11.80 -6.96
CA ILE A 117 6.70 -11.89 -5.70
C ILE A 117 7.64 -13.09 -5.71
N ASP A 118 8.62 -13.08 -4.81
CA ASP A 118 9.47 -14.23 -4.57
C ASP A 118 8.63 -15.43 -4.13
N ARG A 119 9.09 -16.63 -4.53
CA ARG A 119 8.46 -17.89 -4.14
C ARG A 119 8.53 -18.06 -2.61
N PRO A 120 7.38 -18.13 -1.90
CA PRO A 120 7.38 -18.40 -0.47
C PRO A 120 7.98 -19.78 -0.18
N SER A 121 8.61 -19.95 0.98
CA SER A 121 9.15 -21.25 1.38
C SER A 121 8.06 -22.28 1.69
N ASP A 122 6.91 -21.84 2.24
CA ASP A 122 5.81 -22.73 2.59
C ASP A 122 5.04 -23.23 1.36
N ASN A 123 4.91 -24.55 1.24
CA ASN A 123 4.27 -25.19 0.09
C ASN A 123 2.78 -24.90 -0.02
N GLU A 124 2.08 -24.80 1.11
CA GLU A 124 0.64 -24.50 1.11
C GLU A 124 0.36 -23.04 0.73
N GLU A 125 1.21 -22.12 1.17
CA GLU A 125 1.16 -20.72 0.72
C GLU A 125 1.48 -20.58 -0.76
N GLN A 126 2.52 -21.26 -1.27
CA GLN A 126 2.88 -21.24 -2.69
C GLN A 126 1.69 -21.55 -3.60
N LYS A 127 0.95 -22.64 -3.32
CA LYS A 127 -0.23 -23.05 -4.10
C LYS A 127 -1.30 -21.96 -4.14
N LYS A 128 -1.51 -21.25 -3.03
CA LYS A 128 -2.55 -20.21 -2.93
C LYS A 128 -2.24 -18.99 -3.81
N ILE A 129 -0.97 -18.59 -3.91
CA ILE A 129 -0.58 -17.36 -4.60
C ILE A 129 -0.04 -17.58 -6.02
N PHE A 130 0.10 -18.84 -6.46
CA PHE A 130 0.60 -19.18 -7.79
C PHE A 130 -0.44 -18.87 -8.87
N SER A 131 -0.18 -17.86 -9.71
CA SER A 131 -1.05 -17.48 -10.83
C SER A 131 -0.76 -18.34 -12.06
N GLY A 132 -1.68 -19.25 -12.38
CA GLY A 132 -1.57 -20.11 -13.57
C GLY A 132 -1.49 -19.33 -14.87
N LYS A 133 -2.18 -18.18 -14.96
CA LYS A 133 -2.17 -17.30 -16.14
C LYS A 133 -0.80 -16.64 -16.34
N LYS A 134 -0.16 -16.20 -15.26
CA LYS A 134 1.16 -15.55 -15.29
C LYS A 134 2.32 -16.53 -15.16
N LYS A 135 2.05 -17.80 -14.83
CA LYS A 135 3.02 -18.86 -14.56
C LYS A 135 4.05 -18.50 -13.49
N GLN A 136 3.65 -17.71 -12.50
CA GLN A 136 4.53 -17.26 -11.40
C GLN A 136 3.72 -16.93 -10.13
N HIS A 137 4.40 -16.81 -8.99
CA HIS A 137 3.80 -16.42 -7.72
C HIS A 137 3.51 -14.92 -7.73
N THR A 138 2.26 -14.54 -7.44
CA THR A 138 1.83 -13.15 -7.54
C THR A 138 0.90 -12.77 -6.38
N ARG A 139 0.93 -11.49 -6.01
CA ARG A 139 -0.09 -10.87 -5.16
C ARG A 139 -0.96 -9.96 -6.01
N LYS A 140 -2.26 -9.94 -5.73
CA LYS A 140 -3.21 -9.05 -6.38
C LYS A 140 -3.56 -7.88 -5.45
N SER A 141 -3.62 -6.70 -6.04
CA SER A 141 -4.02 -5.46 -5.39
C SER A 141 -5.18 -4.86 -6.18
N GLN A 142 -6.10 -4.17 -5.49
CA GLN A 142 -7.19 -3.44 -6.11
C GLN A 142 -7.07 -1.97 -5.75
N VAL A 143 -7.21 -1.11 -6.75
CA VAL A 143 -7.16 0.34 -6.64
C VAL A 143 -8.51 0.91 -7.06
N VAL A 144 -9.00 1.88 -6.30
CA VAL A 144 -10.15 2.70 -6.67
C VAL A 144 -9.69 4.13 -6.81
N SER A 145 -9.99 4.72 -7.96
CA SER A 145 -9.53 6.06 -8.32
C SER A 145 -10.63 6.88 -8.97
N LEU A 146 -10.46 8.19 -8.93
CA LEU A 146 -11.23 9.10 -9.78
C LEU A 146 -10.80 8.97 -11.25
N PRO A 147 -11.67 9.35 -12.20
CA PRO A 147 -11.32 9.38 -13.62
C PRO A 147 -10.04 10.19 -13.87
N GLU A 148 -9.28 9.79 -14.89
CA GLU A 148 -7.99 10.41 -15.26
C GLU A 148 -6.90 10.30 -14.17
N GLY A 149 -7.11 9.47 -13.13
CA GLY A 149 -6.14 9.30 -12.05
C GLY A 149 -6.02 10.53 -11.15
N LYS A 150 -7.05 11.38 -11.09
CA LYS A 150 -7.06 12.63 -10.30
C LYS A 150 -6.78 12.41 -8.82
N ASP A 151 -7.29 11.32 -8.26
CA ASP A 151 -7.02 10.92 -6.89
C ASP A 151 -7.22 9.42 -6.68
N ILE A 152 -6.59 8.90 -5.61
CA ILE A 152 -6.71 7.52 -5.14
C ILE A 152 -7.66 7.48 -3.95
N ILE A 153 -8.83 6.89 -4.17
CA ILE A 153 -9.88 6.79 -3.16
C ILE A 153 -9.54 5.70 -2.13
N ASP A 154 -9.14 4.51 -2.60
CA ASP A 154 -8.79 3.39 -1.72
C ASP A 154 -7.86 2.41 -2.44
N ILE A 155 -6.93 1.83 -1.68
CA ILE A 155 -6.07 0.75 -2.14
C ILE A 155 -6.20 -0.42 -1.17
N LYS A 156 -6.45 -1.61 -1.72
CA LYS A 156 -6.36 -2.87 -0.98
C LYS A 156 -5.27 -3.74 -1.60
N VAL A 157 -4.33 -4.19 -0.79
CA VAL A 157 -3.18 -4.99 -1.22
C VAL A 157 -3.17 -6.35 -0.53
N GLY A 158 -2.46 -7.31 -1.13
CA GLY A 158 -2.11 -8.57 -0.45
C GLY A 158 -3.02 -9.76 -0.74
N PHE A 159 -3.98 -9.65 -1.66
CA PHE A 159 -4.78 -10.79 -2.07
C PHE A 159 -3.94 -11.82 -2.84
N PRO A 160 -4.32 -13.10 -2.83
CA PRO A 160 -3.68 -14.09 -3.70
C PRO A 160 -3.83 -13.68 -5.18
N GLY A 161 -2.75 -13.78 -5.95
CA GLY A 161 -2.74 -13.48 -7.38
C GLY A 161 -3.88 -14.11 -8.19
N PRO A 162 -4.18 -15.41 -8.01
CA PRO A 162 -5.25 -16.11 -8.75
C PRO A 162 -6.67 -15.61 -8.46
N THR A 163 -6.87 -14.73 -7.48
CA THR A 163 -8.20 -14.24 -7.11
C THR A 163 -8.84 -13.54 -8.31
N ALA A 164 -10.04 -13.96 -8.68
CA ALA A 164 -10.78 -13.31 -9.77
C ALA A 164 -11.20 -11.88 -9.39
N ASP A 165 -11.12 -10.96 -10.36
CA ASP A 165 -11.34 -9.53 -10.13
C ASP A 165 -12.78 -9.26 -9.61
N ILE A 166 -13.76 -10.04 -10.09
CA ILE A 166 -15.14 -9.99 -9.62
C ILE A 166 -15.29 -10.34 -8.13
N ASN A 167 -14.47 -11.27 -7.62
CA ASN A 167 -14.51 -11.67 -6.21
C ASN A 167 -13.92 -10.57 -5.33
N LEU A 168 -12.84 -9.92 -5.79
CA LEU A 168 -12.28 -8.75 -5.10
C LEU A 168 -13.28 -7.60 -5.06
N PHE A 169 -13.89 -7.29 -6.20
CA PHE A 169 -14.93 -6.26 -6.30
C PHE A 169 -16.11 -6.54 -5.37
N ARG A 170 -16.65 -7.78 -5.39
CA ARG A 170 -17.77 -8.17 -4.52
C ARG A 170 -17.41 -8.10 -3.04
N ASN A 171 -16.27 -8.65 -2.63
CA ASN A 171 -15.84 -8.59 -1.24
C ASN A 171 -15.73 -7.15 -0.74
N LYS A 172 -15.19 -6.26 -1.58
CA LYS A 172 -15.13 -4.83 -1.27
C LYS A 172 -16.52 -4.20 -1.18
N PHE A 173 -17.40 -4.49 -2.15
CA PHE A 173 -18.77 -4.01 -2.14
C PHE A 173 -19.51 -4.46 -0.88
N TYR A 174 -19.35 -5.73 -0.46
CA TYR A 174 -19.88 -6.20 0.81
C TYR A 174 -19.26 -5.46 1.99
N LEU A 175 -17.94 -5.28 2.07
CA LEU A 175 -17.30 -4.54 3.18
C LEU A 175 -17.78 -3.08 3.28
N MET A 176 -17.93 -2.38 2.16
CA MET A 176 -18.41 -0.99 2.12
C MET A 176 -19.89 -0.90 2.51
N ASN A 177 -20.72 -1.83 2.05
CA ASN A 177 -22.15 -1.86 2.40
C ASN A 177 -22.41 -2.47 3.79
N SER A 178 -21.61 -3.41 4.28
CA SER A 178 -21.78 -4.07 5.58
C SER A 178 -21.47 -3.14 6.74
N LYS A 179 -20.56 -2.19 6.56
CA LYS A 179 -20.37 -1.08 7.50
C LYS A 179 -21.63 -0.21 7.58
N HIS A 180 -22.34 -0.01 6.48
CA HIS A 180 -23.66 0.65 6.45
C HIS A 180 -24.83 -0.25 6.89
N LEU A 181 -24.79 -1.56 6.67
CA LEU A 181 -25.89 -2.50 6.99
C LEU A 181 -26.10 -2.68 8.50
N ASN A 182 -25.05 -2.43 9.30
CA ASN A 182 -25.18 -2.43 10.75
C ASN A 182 -25.88 -1.17 11.30
N GLU A 183 -25.89 -0.08 10.52
CA GLU A 183 -26.55 1.18 10.88
C GLU A 183 -27.91 1.36 10.19
N ILE A 184 -28.10 0.82 8.99
CA ILE A 184 -29.34 0.88 8.23
C ILE A 184 -30.11 -0.44 8.41
N LYS A 185 -30.60 -0.68 9.64
CA LYS A 185 -31.48 -1.83 9.91
C LYS A 185 -32.91 -1.65 9.40
N ASP A 186 -33.30 -0.45 8.95
CA ASP A 186 -34.70 -0.13 8.64
C ASP A 186 -34.90 0.54 7.27
N THR A 187 -34.38 -0.07 6.20
CA THR A 187 -34.83 0.33 4.86
C THR A 187 -35.14 -0.89 4.01
N LYS A 188 -36.31 -0.87 3.35
CA LYS A 188 -36.84 -1.96 2.50
C LYS A 188 -35.82 -2.51 1.49
N VAL A 189 -34.86 -1.69 1.08
CA VAL A 189 -33.75 -2.04 0.16
C VAL A 189 -32.81 -3.10 0.75
N VAL A 190 -32.50 -3.02 2.05
CA VAL A 190 -31.64 -3.99 2.75
C VAL A 190 -32.32 -5.36 2.84
N LYS A 191 -33.64 -5.37 3.07
CA LYS A 191 -34.45 -6.59 3.10
C LYS A 191 -34.48 -7.30 1.75
N ILE A 192 -34.55 -6.54 0.66
CA ILE A 192 -34.48 -7.06 -0.73
C ILE A 192 -33.09 -7.63 -1.04
N LEU A 193 -32.02 -6.95 -0.64
CA LEU A 193 -30.65 -7.46 -0.84
C LEU A 193 -30.37 -8.71 -0.01
N GLN A 194 -30.85 -8.79 1.24
CA GLN A 194 -30.75 -10.00 2.06
C GLN A 194 -31.57 -11.17 1.49
N LEU A 195 -32.75 -10.91 0.93
CA LEU A 195 -33.57 -11.92 0.23
C LEU A 195 -32.88 -12.46 -1.02
N LEU A 196 -32.30 -11.59 -1.86
CA LEU A 196 -31.56 -11.98 -3.06
C LEU A 196 -30.30 -12.81 -2.76
N ILE A 197 -29.63 -12.53 -1.64
CA ILE A 197 -28.47 -13.31 -1.17
C ILE A 197 -28.92 -14.68 -0.66
N ARG A 198 -30.06 -14.76 0.04
CA ARG A 198 -30.61 -16.02 0.59
C ARG A 198 -31.14 -16.96 -0.49
N GLU A 199 -31.75 -16.44 -1.56
CA GLU A 199 -32.23 -17.26 -2.67
C GLU A 199 -31.10 -17.87 -3.52
N LYS A 200 -29.93 -17.24 -3.59
CA LYS A 200 -28.77 -17.80 -4.31
C LYS A 200 -27.97 -18.82 -3.50
N GLY A 201 -28.15 -18.88 -2.19
CA GLY A 201 -27.54 -19.90 -1.32
C GLY A 201 -28.27 -21.26 -1.32
N ASN A 202 -29.52 -21.30 -1.80
CA ASN A 202 -30.37 -22.50 -1.82
C ASN A 202 -30.47 -23.19 -3.20
N LYS A 203 -29.65 -22.77 -4.17
CA LYS A 203 -29.46 -23.47 -5.44
C LYS A 203 -28.06 -24.09 -5.50
N ASN A 204 -27.81 -25.01 -4.58
CA ASN A 204 -26.83 -26.09 -4.68
C ASN A 204 -27.50 -27.36 -4.19
#